data_AF-A0AAN1IFW5-F1
#
_entry.id   AF-A0AAN1IFW5-F1
#
_cell.length_a   1.000
_cell.length_b   1.000
_cell.length_c   1.000
_cell.angle_alpha   90.00
_cell.angle_beta   90.00
_cell.angle_gamma   90.00
#
_symmetry.space_group_name_H-M   'P 1'
#
loop_
_entity.id
_entity.type
_entity.pdbx_description
1 polymer ?
#
loop_
_entity_poly.entity_id
_entity_poly.type
_entity_poly.pdbx_seq_one_letter_code
_entity_poly.pdbx_strand_id
1 'polypeptide(L)'
;MSAVSESIAQRMTLGMLAERYGFDIDPEFASNVTITSLSNAVDTISPGAMYICDSNHLADLPRAEQSGAYAALLPRTCRGRDIQSGIPLVFGDCGNHMLGDLASSLAGTPSNAMAVFAVAGDDDDIIHAGVKHLADFLHMLGNPVAVIDSTGSTSMTRSLNLSYPLGILDVQRTLAVCAEDGVAAVIIAMNNATLQREALESVNVDVLGSERVAQGEDVASLKTRYAFVSDRALALTVPTGESDELAAESPAMFDQDRLGHMSLAVAMVLAAGVRRNNVRSALRVANNLR
;
A
#
# COMPACT_ATOMS: atom_id res chain seq x y z
N MET A 1 -14.47 -2.11 -4.81
CA MET A 1 -15.35 -1.49 -3.80
C MET A 1 -14.62 -1.36 -2.49
N SER A 2 -14.21 -0.16 -2.11
CA SER A 2 -13.56 0.02 -0.82
C SER A 2 -13.78 1.46 -0.33
N ALA A 3 -14.02 1.61 0.97
CA ALA A 3 -14.31 2.85 1.66
C ALA A 3 -13.49 2.84 2.96
N VAL A 4 -12.83 3.95 3.32
CA VAL A 4 -12.02 4.01 4.55
C VAL A 4 -12.97 4.22 5.72
N SER A 5 -12.98 3.36 6.75
CA SER A 5 -13.84 3.50 7.93
C SER A 5 -13.05 3.87 9.19
N GLU A 6 -13.13 5.16 9.52
CA GLU A 6 -13.29 5.85 10.82
C GLU A 6 -12.53 5.54 12.12
N SER A 7 -11.82 4.42 12.34
CA SER A 7 -11.26 4.18 13.70
C SER A 7 -9.85 4.75 13.93
N ILE A 8 -8.99 4.73 12.91
CA ILE A 8 -7.64 5.33 12.92
C ILE A 8 -7.57 6.62 12.08
N ALA A 9 -8.62 6.92 11.30
CA ALA A 9 -8.62 8.04 10.38
C ALA A 9 -8.57 9.39 11.11
N GLN A 10 -7.63 10.25 10.73
CA GLN A 10 -7.60 11.62 11.22
C GLN A 10 -8.83 12.36 10.67
N ARG A 11 -9.66 12.91 11.56
CA ARG A 11 -10.75 13.81 11.14
C ARG A 11 -10.14 15.05 10.52
N MET A 12 -10.43 15.30 9.26
CA MET A 12 -9.91 16.43 8.51
C MET A 12 -11.06 17.28 8.01
N THR A 13 -10.99 18.60 8.24
CA THR A 13 -11.98 19.53 7.69
C THR A 13 -11.54 20.08 6.34
N LEU A 14 -12.49 20.56 5.53
CA LEU A 14 -12.15 21.23 4.28
C LEU A 14 -11.28 22.46 4.52
N GLY A 15 -11.48 23.19 5.62
CA GLY A 15 -10.64 24.31 6.02
C GLY A 15 -9.19 23.90 6.26
N MET A 16 -8.95 22.76 6.93
CA MET A 16 -7.59 22.23 7.13
C MET A 16 -6.94 21.85 5.80
N LEU A 17 -7.71 21.30 4.86
CA LEU A 17 -7.21 21.00 3.51
C LEU A 17 -6.83 22.26 2.74
N ALA A 18 -7.68 23.29 2.80
CA ALA A 18 -7.42 24.57 2.18
C ALA A 18 -6.15 25.23 2.73
N GLU A 19 -5.97 25.21 4.05
CA GLU A 19 -4.78 25.77 4.70
C GLU A 19 -3.51 24.98 4.35
N ARG A 20 -3.56 23.64 4.40
CA ARG A 20 -2.39 22.79 4.19
C ARG A 20 -1.97 22.67 2.72
N TYR A 21 -2.94 22.53 1.82
CA TYR A 21 -2.71 22.24 0.40
C TYR A 21 -3.03 23.42 -0.52
N GLY A 22 -3.48 24.55 0.03
CA GLY A 22 -3.80 25.76 -0.71
C GLY A 22 -5.08 25.67 -1.55
N PHE A 23 -5.97 24.73 -1.23
CA PHE A 23 -7.23 24.57 -1.98
C PHE A 23 -8.21 25.72 -1.73
N ASP A 24 -9.04 26.01 -2.74
CA ASP A 24 -10.13 26.97 -2.63
C ASP A 24 -11.45 26.24 -2.34
N ILE A 25 -12.24 26.70 -1.37
CA ILE A 25 -13.51 26.07 -1.00
C ILE A 25 -14.67 26.91 -1.54
N ASP A 26 -15.66 26.26 -2.13
CA ASP A 26 -16.91 26.85 -2.59
C ASP A 26 -18.11 26.01 -2.12
N PRO A 27 -19.04 26.56 -1.30
CA PRO A 27 -19.01 27.91 -0.72
C PRO A 27 -18.04 28.02 0.47
N GLU A 28 -17.49 29.21 0.73
CA GLU A 28 -16.47 29.44 1.78
C GLU A 28 -16.91 28.99 3.19
N PHE A 29 -18.22 29.05 3.49
CA PHE A 29 -18.75 28.63 4.78
C PHE A 29 -18.64 27.11 5.04
N ALA A 30 -18.34 26.31 4.00
CA ALA A 30 -18.17 24.86 4.11
C ALA A 30 -16.83 24.43 4.73
N SER A 31 -15.99 25.38 5.16
CA SER A 31 -14.69 25.11 5.82
C SER A 31 -14.77 24.15 7.02
N ASN A 32 -15.90 24.10 7.73
CA ASN A 32 -16.10 23.21 8.89
C ASN A 32 -16.62 21.80 8.51
N VAL A 33 -16.88 21.53 7.23
CA VAL A 33 -17.28 20.19 6.78
C VAL A 33 -16.12 19.23 7.03
N THR A 34 -16.40 18.13 7.72
CA THR A 34 -15.43 17.08 8.05
C THR A 34 -15.55 15.95 7.04
N ILE A 35 -14.39 15.50 6.55
CA ILE A 35 -14.28 14.29 5.72
C ILE A 35 -13.54 13.21 6.50
N THR A 36 -13.87 11.95 6.21
CA THR A 36 -13.31 10.78 6.89
C THR A 36 -12.67 9.78 5.92
N SER A 37 -12.90 9.95 4.62
CA SER A 37 -12.31 9.11 3.57
C SER A 37 -12.12 9.86 2.26
N LEU A 38 -11.35 9.26 1.34
CA LEU A 38 -11.18 9.73 -0.03
C LEU A 38 -11.63 8.64 -1.00
N SER A 39 -12.12 9.06 -2.15
CA SER A 39 -12.52 8.17 -3.24
C SER A 39 -12.32 8.86 -4.59
N ASN A 40 -11.81 8.13 -5.58
CA ASN A 40 -11.64 8.60 -6.97
C ASN A 40 -12.56 7.85 -7.95
N ALA A 41 -13.49 7.03 -7.44
CA ALA A 41 -14.44 6.27 -8.25
C ALA A 41 -15.78 6.15 -7.53
N VAL A 42 -16.87 6.41 -8.23
CA VAL A 42 -18.23 6.53 -7.64
C VAL A 42 -18.64 5.27 -6.84
N ASP A 43 -18.26 4.09 -7.32
CA ASP A 43 -18.57 2.80 -6.70
C ASP A 43 -17.79 2.53 -5.39
N THR A 44 -16.82 3.38 -5.07
CA THR A 44 -15.99 3.31 -3.85
C THR A 44 -16.32 4.39 -2.83
N ILE A 45 -17.30 5.25 -3.12
CA ILE A 45 -17.72 6.32 -2.22
C ILE A 45 -18.46 5.72 -1.03
N SER A 46 -18.18 6.28 0.15
CA SER A 46 -18.93 6.04 1.38
C SER A 46 -19.37 7.37 1.98
N PRO A 47 -20.38 7.38 2.86
CA PRO A 47 -20.75 8.55 3.64
C PRO A 47 -19.52 9.17 4.32
N GLY A 48 -19.33 10.48 4.14
CA GLY A 48 -18.17 11.21 4.70
C GLY A 48 -16.95 11.26 3.79
N ALA A 49 -17.01 10.66 2.59
CA ALA A 49 -15.91 10.73 1.63
C ALA A 49 -15.81 12.10 0.94
N MET A 50 -14.58 12.51 0.63
CA MET A 50 -14.33 13.50 -0.42
C MET A 50 -14.09 12.77 -1.76
N TYR A 51 -14.85 13.16 -2.79
CA TYR A 51 -14.68 12.62 -4.13
C TYR A 51 -13.57 13.38 -4.87
N ILE A 52 -12.53 12.69 -5.33
CA ILE A 52 -11.44 13.22 -6.13
C ILE A 52 -11.85 13.08 -7.60
N CYS A 53 -12.31 14.18 -8.17
CA CYS A 53 -12.82 14.22 -9.54
C CYS A 53 -11.78 14.86 -10.46
N ASP A 54 -11.47 14.22 -11.59
CA ASP A 54 -10.74 14.90 -12.66
C ASP A 54 -11.68 15.76 -13.51
N SER A 55 -11.13 16.54 -14.45
CA SER A 55 -11.91 17.41 -15.32
C SER A 55 -12.80 16.67 -16.33
N ASN A 56 -12.55 15.38 -16.56
CA ASN A 56 -13.26 14.56 -17.55
C ASN A 56 -14.48 13.86 -16.93
N HIS A 57 -14.48 13.64 -15.61
CA HIS A 57 -15.52 12.92 -14.88
C HIS A 57 -16.47 13.85 -14.10
N LEU A 58 -16.58 15.13 -14.49
CA LEU A 58 -17.51 16.08 -13.89
C LEU A 58 -18.98 15.60 -13.93
N ALA A 59 -19.33 14.80 -14.94
CA ALA A 59 -20.66 14.22 -15.10
C ALA A 59 -21.03 13.22 -13.99
N ASP A 60 -20.03 12.70 -13.26
CA ASP A 60 -20.23 11.76 -12.16
C ASP A 60 -20.52 12.44 -10.82
N LEU A 61 -20.34 13.77 -10.71
CA LEU A 61 -20.58 14.52 -9.46
C LEU A 61 -21.98 14.27 -8.85
N PRO A 62 -23.09 14.31 -9.60
CA PRO A 62 -24.40 14.04 -9.02
C PRO A 62 -24.53 12.62 -8.47
N ARG A 63 -23.85 11.65 -9.09
CA ARG A 63 -23.82 10.26 -8.61
C ARG A 63 -22.95 10.15 -7.37
N ALA A 64 -21.82 10.84 -7.34
CA ALA A 64 -20.94 10.89 -6.17
C ALA A 64 -21.65 11.47 -4.94
N GLU A 65 -22.41 12.55 -5.13
CA GLU A 65 -23.30 13.13 -4.11
C GLU A 65 -24.34 12.11 -3.62
N GLN A 66 -25.05 11.44 -4.54
CA GLN A 66 -26.04 10.42 -4.20
C GLN A 66 -25.42 9.21 -3.47
N SER A 67 -24.17 8.90 -3.74
CA SER A 67 -23.40 7.85 -3.06
C SER A 67 -22.88 8.27 -1.67
N GLY A 68 -23.10 9.51 -1.24
CA GLY A 68 -22.78 9.99 0.10
C GLY A 68 -21.48 10.79 0.21
N ALA A 69 -20.92 11.26 -0.91
CA ALA A 69 -19.80 12.21 -0.86
C ALA A 69 -20.21 13.49 -0.11
N TYR A 70 -19.34 13.99 0.77
CA TYR A 70 -19.57 15.21 1.55
C TYR A 70 -18.93 16.44 0.91
N ALA A 71 -17.99 16.22 -0.01
CA ALA A 71 -17.35 17.26 -0.81
C ALA A 71 -16.74 16.64 -2.07
N ALA A 72 -16.39 17.47 -3.05
CA ALA A 72 -15.64 17.04 -4.22
C ALA A 72 -14.41 17.92 -4.46
N LEU A 73 -13.24 17.31 -4.67
CA LEU A 73 -12.02 17.99 -5.10
C LEU A 73 -11.94 17.96 -6.63
N LEU A 74 -11.76 19.14 -7.22
CA LEU A 74 -11.72 19.37 -8.65
C LEU A 74 -10.47 20.16 -9.05
N PRO A 75 -9.96 19.99 -10.28
CA PRO A 75 -8.86 20.80 -10.78
C PRO A 75 -9.20 22.29 -10.73
N ARG A 76 -8.21 23.16 -10.52
CA ARG A 76 -8.45 24.61 -10.47
C ARG A 76 -9.05 25.17 -11.75
N THR A 77 -8.79 24.51 -12.87
CA THR A 77 -9.34 24.84 -14.20
C THR A 77 -10.87 24.68 -14.32
N CYS A 78 -11.51 24.04 -13.35
CA CYS A 78 -12.96 23.90 -13.25
C CYS A 78 -13.61 25.07 -12.51
N ARG A 79 -12.85 25.93 -11.82
CA ARG A 79 -13.38 27.06 -11.08
C ARG A 79 -14.07 28.06 -12.01
N GLY A 80 -15.25 28.53 -11.62
CA GLY A 80 -16.07 29.47 -12.40
C GLY A 80 -16.86 28.82 -13.55
N ARG A 81 -16.79 27.49 -13.72
CA ARG A 81 -17.75 26.77 -14.56
C ARG A 81 -19.07 26.63 -13.80
N ASP A 82 -20.17 26.60 -14.55
CA ASP A 82 -21.50 26.34 -13.99
C ASP A 82 -21.64 24.85 -13.65
N ILE A 83 -21.19 24.49 -12.44
CA ILE A 83 -21.24 23.12 -11.91
C ILE A 83 -22.36 23.08 -10.88
N GLN A 84 -23.45 22.39 -11.21
CA GLN A 84 -24.51 22.14 -10.25
C GLN A 84 -24.10 21.03 -9.29
N SER A 85 -23.95 21.37 -8.01
CA SER A 85 -23.65 20.42 -6.95
C SER A 85 -24.39 20.77 -5.68
N GLY A 86 -24.95 19.77 -4.99
CA GLY A 86 -25.53 19.92 -3.66
C GLY A 86 -24.49 19.78 -2.54
N ILE A 87 -23.23 19.49 -2.88
CA ILE A 87 -22.11 19.34 -1.95
C ILE A 87 -21.04 20.42 -2.20
N PRO A 88 -20.28 20.82 -1.17
CA PRO A 88 -19.15 21.72 -1.34
C PRO A 88 -18.14 21.25 -2.38
N LEU A 89 -17.71 22.19 -3.21
CA LEU A 89 -16.64 21.99 -4.19
C LEU A 89 -15.34 22.55 -3.63
N VAL A 90 -14.26 21.81 -3.81
CA VAL A 90 -12.91 22.19 -3.44
C VAL A 90 -12.10 22.26 -4.74
N PHE A 91 -11.43 23.37 -4.99
CA PHE A 91 -10.64 23.56 -6.21
C PHE A 91 -9.15 23.54 -5.89
N GLY A 92 -8.43 22.62 -6.51
CA GLY A 92 -7.01 22.39 -6.27
C GLY A 92 -6.43 21.40 -7.27
N ASP A 93 -5.19 21.63 -7.67
CA ASP A 93 -4.48 20.67 -8.52
C ASP A 93 -3.85 19.62 -7.61
N CYS A 94 -4.45 18.43 -7.60
CA CYS A 94 -4.02 17.32 -6.77
C CYS A 94 -3.21 16.33 -7.61
N GLY A 95 -1.90 16.55 -7.69
CA GLY A 95 -0.97 15.57 -8.28
C GLY A 95 -0.82 14.33 -7.39
N ASN A 96 -0.26 13.25 -7.94
CA ASN A 96 -0.12 11.97 -7.23
C ASN A 96 0.61 12.10 -5.89
N HIS A 97 1.70 12.87 -5.84
CA HIS A 97 2.42 13.14 -4.59
C HIS A 97 1.53 13.75 -3.49
N MET A 98 0.74 14.77 -3.85
CA MET A 98 -0.21 15.41 -2.93
C MET A 98 -1.34 14.45 -2.54
N LEU A 99 -1.84 13.65 -3.49
CA LEU A 99 -2.87 12.64 -3.23
C LEU A 99 -2.37 11.59 -2.22
N GLY A 100 -1.12 11.14 -2.36
CA GLY A 100 -0.49 10.21 -1.43
C GLY A 100 -0.28 10.81 -0.04
N ASP A 101 0.24 12.04 0.07
CA ASP A 101 0.39 12.72 1.36
C ASP A 101 -0.96 12.92 2.05
N LEU A 102 -1.98 13.34 1.29
CA LEU A 102 -3.33 13.52 1.77
C LEU A 102 -3.94 12.20 2.25
N ALA A 103 -3.86 11.15 1.45
CA ALA A 103 -4.41 9.83 1.77
C ALA A 103 -3.70 9.20 2.98
N SER A 104 -2.37 9.28 3.03
CA SER A 104 -1.56 8.80 4.14
C SER A 104 -1.88 9.57 5.43
N SER A 105 -1.97 10.90 5.36
CA SER A 105 -2.34 11.74 6.51
C SER A 105 -3.74 11.40 7.03
N LEU A 106 -4.73 11.28 6.14
CA LEU A 106 -6.09 10.92 6.52
C LEU A 106 -6.15 9.52 7.13
N ALA A 107 -5.35 8.58 6.64
CA ALA A 107 -5.24 7.22 7.15
C ALA A 107 -4.37 7.08 8.42
N GLY A 108 -3.79 8.17 8.94
CA GLY A 108 -2.94 8.14 10.14
C GLY A 108 -1.54 7.57 9.91
N THR A 109 -1.00 7.69 8.69
CA THR A 109 0.34 7.20 8.27
C THR A 109 0.52 5.69 8.51
N PRO A 110 -0.31 4.83 7.89
CA PRO A 110 -0.42 3.43 8.28
C PRO A 110 0.88 2.63 8.07
N SER A 111 1.69 2.98 7.08
CA SER A 111 2.99 2.33 6.85
C SER A 111 4.00 2.51 7.98
N ASN A 112 3.80 3.46 8.89
CA ASN A 112 4.67 3.64 10.07
C ASN A 112 4.31 2.71 11.24
N ALA A 113 3.16 2.04 11.19
CA ALA A 113 2.70 1.16 12.27
C ALA A 113 3.16 -0.30 12.12
N MET A 114 3.75 -0.67 10.97
CA MET A 114 4.11 -2.03 10.60
C MET A 114 5.33 -2.03 9.69
N ALA A 115 6.03 -3.16 9.56
CA ALA A 115 7.11 -3.29 8.60
C ALA A 115 6.55 -3.56 7.19
N VAL A 116 6.98 -2.80 6.18
CA VAL A 116 6.56 -2.99 4.79
C VAL A 116 7.68 -3.66 3.99
N PHE A 117 7.40 -4.88 3.53
CA PHE A 117 8.24 -5.65 2.64
C PHE A 117 7.69 -5.55 1.21
N ALA A 118 8.53 -5.20 0.25
CA ALA A 118 8.21 -5.21 -1.17
C ALA A 118 9.03 -6.29 -1.89
N VAL A 119 8.37 -7.16 -2.64
CA VAL A 119 9.02 -8.17 -3.48
C VAL A 119 8.90 -7.74 -4.94
N ALA A 120 10.04 -7.49 -5.58
CA ALA A 120 10.17 -7.04 -6.95
C ALA A 120 10.76 -8.12 -7.85
N GLY A 121 10.55 -7.96 -9.16
CA GLY A 121 11.16 -8.79 -10.19
C GLY A 121 10.59 -8.48 -11.56
N ASP A 122 11.06 -9.22 -12.56
CA ASP A 122 10.61 -9.18 -13.95
C ASP A 122 9.60 -10.28 -14.30
N ASP A 123 9.48 -11.31 -13.46
CA ASP A 123 8.58 -12.44 -13.62
C ASP A 123 7.52 -12.45 -12.50
N ASP A 124 6.25 -12.31 -12.88
CA ASP A 124 5.13 -12.27 -11.95
C ASP A 124 5.00 -13.56 -11.13
N ASP A 125 5.24 -14.74 -11.72
CA ASP A 125 5.11 -16.02 -11.00
C ASP A 125 6.19 -16.15 -9.91
N ILE A 126 7.41 -15.67 -10.20
CA ILE A 126 8.51 -15.62 -9.21
C ILE A 126 8.17 -14.65 -8.08
N ILE A 127 7.61 -13.48 -8.40
CA ILE A 127 7.20 -12.50 -7.39
C ILE A 127 6.13 -13.10 -6.47
N HIS A 128 5.08 -13.68 -7.04
CA HIS A 128 3.97 -14.28 -6.28
C HIS A 128 4.46 -15.42 -5.37
N ALA A 129 5.35 -16.28 -5.88
CA ALA A 129 5.95 -17.34 -5.08
C ALA A 129 6.84 -16.80 -3.95
N GLY A 130 7.64 -15.76 -4.23
CA GLY A 130 8.49 -15.08 -3.27
C GLY A 130 7.69 -14.42 -2.14
N VAL A 131 6.61 -13.69 -2.48
CA VAL A 131 5.67 -13.08 -1.52
C VAL A 131 5.10 -14.14 -0.58
N LYS A 132 4.63 -15.26 -1.13
CA LYS A 132 4.08 -16.36 -0.35
C LYS A 132 5.11 -16.99 0.60
N HIS A 133 6.32 -17.26 0.11
CA HIS A 133 7.36 -17.88 0.94
C HIS A 133 7.83 -16.94 2.05
N LEU A 134 7.92 -15.64 1.78
CA LEU A 134 8.21 -14.63 2.80
C LEU A 134 7.10 -14.55 3.84
N ALA A 135 5.83 -14.60 3.42
CA ALA A 135 4.67 -14.57 4.33
C ALA A 135 4.66 -15.79 5.25
N ASP A 136 4.83 -16.98 4.69
CA ASP A 136 4.92 -18.23 5.46
C ASP A 136 6.09 -18.17 6.44
N PHE A 137 7.25 -17.64 6.03
CA PHE A 137 8.42 -17.54 6.88
C PHE A 137 8.26 -16.54 8.03
N LEU A 138 7.70 -15.35 7.77
CA LEU A 138 7.41 -14.37 8.81
C LEU A 138 6.35 -14.88 9.80
N HIS A 139 5.34 -15.62 9.32
CA HIS A 139 4.39 -16.31 10.19
C HIS A 139 5.06 -17.38 11.06
N MET A 140 5.99 -18.17 10.51
CA MET A 140 6.77 -19.15 11.29
C MET A 140 7.61 -18.49 12.39
N LEU A 141 8.05 -17.25 12.18
CA LEU A 141 8.72 -16.43 13.19
C LEU A 141 7.76 -15.85 14.25
N GLY A 142 6.46 -16.10 14.12
CA GLY A 142 5.43 -15.65 15.05
C GLY A 142 4.91 -14.23 14.78
N ASN A 143 5.19 -13.67 13.61
CA ASN A 143 4.68 -12.34 13.26
C ASN A 143 3.26 -12.46 12.66
N PRO A 144 2.31 -11.59 13.04
CA PRO A 144 1.08 -11.42 12.27
C PRO A 144 1.39 -10.68 10.97
N VAL A 145 1.05 -11.29 9.82
CA VAL A 145 1.42 -10.79 8.49
C VAL A 145 0.18 -10.52 7.65
N ALA A 146 0.25 -9.51 6.78
CA ALA A 146 -0.67 -9.33 5.67
C ALA A 146 0.07 -9.47 4.33
N VAL A 147 -0.67 -9.89 3.32
CA VAL A 147 -0.20 -10.06 1.95
C VAL A 147 -1.07 -9.21 1.02
N ILE A 148 -0.43 -8.39 0.20
CA ILE A 148 -1.04 -7.62 -0.88
C ILE A 148 -0.47 -8.17 -2.19
N ASP A 149 -1.29 -8.94 -2.87
CA ASP A 149 -0.94 -9.70 -4.08
C ASP A 149 -2.20 -9.90 -4.92
N SER A 150 -2.09 -9.67 -6.23
CA SER A 150 -3.20 -9.87 -7.19
C SER A 150 -3.74 -11.29 -7.25
N THR A 151 -2.97 -12.30 -6.85
CA THR A 151 -3.39 -13.71 -6.79
C THR A 151 -4.22 -14.03 -5.55
N GLY A 152 -4.17 -13.17 -4.53
CA GLY A 152 -4.93 -13.35 -3.30
C GLY A 152 -4.32 -12.56 -2.15
N SER A 153 -5.10 -11.62 -1.61
CA SER A 153 -4.64 -10.77 -0.52
C SER A 153 -5.31 -11.11 0.80
N THR A 154 -4.54 -11.00 1.87
CA THR A 154 -4.98 -11.32 3.22
C THR A 154 -4.45 -10.32 4.22
N SER A 155 -5.21 -10.09 5.29
CA SER A 155 -4.73 -9.48 6.51
C SER A 155 -4.86 -10.52 7.61
N MET A 156 -3.73 -11.02 8.11
CA MET A 156 -3.69 -12.23 8.94
C MET A 156 -4.43 -13.39 8.28
N THR A 157 -5.52 -13.88 8.89
CA THR A 157 -6.33 -14.99 8.38
C THR A 157 -7.52 -14.55 7.51
N ARG A 158 -7.76 -13.25 7.39
CA ARG A 158 -8.91 -12.68 6.68
C ARG A 158 -8.54 -12.37 5.23
N SER A 159 -9.33 -12.85 4.27
CA SER A 159 -9.20 -12.43 2.87
C SER A 159 -9.63 -10.98 2.66
N LEU A 160 -8.87 -10.25 1.86
CA LEU A 160 -9.18 -8.89 1.44
C LEU A 160 -9.78 -8.92 0.03
N ASN A 161 -10.95 -8.31 -0.13
CA ASN A 161 -11.62 -8.23 -1.44
C ASN A 161 -11.18 -6.94 -2.16
N LEU A 162 -10.09 -7.05 -2.92
CA LEU A 162 -9.44 -5.93 -3.59
C LEU A 162 -9.62 -6.02 -5.11
N SER A 163 -9.68 -4.87 -5.77
CA SER A 163 -9.79 -4.77 -7.22
C SER A 163 -8.46 -4.32 -7.79
N TYR A 164 -7.81 -5.21 -8.53
CA TYR A 164 -6.46 -5.03 -9.04
C TYR A 164 -6.44 -4.42 -10.45
N PRO A 165 -5.41 -3.63 -10.81
CA PRO A 165 -4.28 -3.20 -9.97
C PRO A 165 -4.64 -2.05 -9.01
N LEU A 166 -4.02 -2.01 -7.83
CA LEU A 166 -4.28 -1.03 -6.78
C LEU A 166 -3.69 0.34 -7.11
N GLY A 167 -4.47 1.41 -6.89
CA GLY A 167 -3.97 2.79 -6.92
C GLY A 167 -3.56 3.31 -5.54
N ILE A 168 -3.14 4.57 -5.47
CA ILE A 168 -2.69 5.25 -4.23
C ILE A 168 -3.71 5.12 -3.10
N LEU A 169 -4.99 5.42 -3.39
CA LEU A 169 -6.05 5.39 -2.38
C LEU A 169 -6.34 3.95 -1.89
N ASP A 170 -6.25 2.97 -2.79
CA ASP A 170 -6.48 1.57 -2.45
C ASP A 170 -5.38 1.03 -1.54
N VAL A 171 -4.11 1.36 -1.85
CA VAL A 171 -2.96 0.96 -1.03
C VAL A 171 -3.05 1.57 0.36
N GLN A 172 -3.23 2.90 0.47
CA GLN A 172 -3.30 3.56 1.78
C GLN A 172 -4.44 3.03 2.65
N ARG A 173 -5.61 2.77 2.03
CA ARG A 173 -6.74 2.14 2.72
C ARG A 173 -6.44 0.72 3.15
N THR A 174 -5.81 -0.07 2.29
CA THR A 174 -5.46 -1.46 2.59
C THR A 174 -4.47 -1.54 3.75
N LEU A 175 -3.46 -0.66 3.76
CA LEU A 175 -2.51 -0.56 4.87
C LEU A 175 -3.19 -0.10 6.17
N ALA A 176 -4.14 0.84 6.10
CA ALA A 176 -4.92 1.24 7.28
C ALA A 176 -5.69 0.06 7.88
N VAL A 177 -6.34 -0.76 7.04
CA VAL A 177 -7.03 -1.98 7.48
C VAL A 177 -6.04 -2.97 8.12
N CYS A 178 -4.84 -3.15 7.55
CA CYS A 178 -3.82 -4.01 8.13
C CYS A 178 -3.35 -3.48 9.50
N ALA A 179 -3.21 -2.16 9.65
CA ALA A 179 -2.87 -1.52 10.93
C ALA A 179 -3.94 -1.80 11.99
N GLU A 180 -5.21 -1.66 11.62
CA GLU A 180 -6.35 -1.91 12.50
C GLU A 180 -6.42 -3.39 12.92
N ASP A 181 -6.11 -4.31 12.02
CA ASP A 181 -6.05 -5.73 12.31
C ASP A 181 -4.84 -6.11 13.21
N GLY A 182 -3.91 -5.19 13.48
CA GLY A 182 -2.75 -5.42 14.34
C GLY A 182 -1.61 -6.19 13.64
N VAL A 183 -1.53 -6.08 12.32
CA VAL A 183 -0.48 -6.69 11.50
C VAL A 183 0.88 -6.06 11.83
N ALA A 184 1.90 -6.91 12.03
CA ALA A 184 3.27 -6.47 12.31
C ALA A 184 4.08 -6.25 11.03
N ALA A 185 3.76 -6.98 9.96
CA ALA A 185 4.42 -6.85 8.66
C ALA A 185 3.44 -7.02 7.49
N VAL A 186 3.57 -6.19 6.46
CA VAL A 186 2.85 -6.33 5.20
C VAL A 186 3.83 -6.67 4.10
N ILE A 187 3.48 -7.64 3.27
CA ILE A 187 4.26 -8.02 2.10
C ILE A 187 3.48 -7.64 0.85
N ILE A 188 4.11 -6.89 -0.04
CA ILE A 188 3.50 -6.36 -1.25
C ILE A 188 4.20 -6.97 -2.47
N ALA A 189 3.44 -7.62 -3.34
CA ALA A 189 3.89 -7.98 -4.68
C ALA A 189 4.06 -6.69 -5.50
N MET A 190 5.29 -6.36 -5.87
CA MET A 190 5.60 -5.12 -6.57
C MET A 190 5.71 -5.36 -8.08
N ASN A 191 4.55 -5.57 -8.71
CA ASN A 191 4.38 -5.74 -10.14
C ASN A 191 3.15 -5.00 -10.68
N ASN A 192 3.00 -4.97 -12.01
CA ASN A 192 1.90 -4.24 -12.66
C ASN A 192 0.54 -4.94 -12.52
N ALA A 193 0.52 -6.24 -12.20
CA ALA A 193 -0.71 -6.96 -11.88
C ALA A 193 -1.28 -6.51 -10.53
N THR A 194 -0.42 -6.23 -9.55
CA THR A 194 -0.80 -5.85 -8.19
C THR A 194 -0.93 -4.33 -8.03
N LEU A 195 -0.02 -3.54 -8.62
CA LEU A 195 0.08 -2.10 -8.37
C LEU A 195 0.03 -1.27 -9.66
N GLN A 196 -0.69 -0.16 -9.61
CA GLN A 196 -0.58 0.90 -10.61
C GLN A 196 0.75 1.65 -10.47
N ARG A 197 1.10 2.45 -11.47
CA ARG A 197 2.22 3.39 -11.37
C ARG A 197 1.98 4.35 -10.21
N GLU A 198 3.05 4.64 -9.47
CA GLU A 198 3.05 5.56 -8.33
C GLU A 198 2.09 5.14 -7.18
N ALA A 199 1.58 3.90 -7.18
CA ALA A 199 0.61 3.43 -6.19
C ALA A 199 1.12 3.40 -4.75
N LEU A 200 2.44 3.38 -4.54
CA LEU A 200 3.06 3.37 -3.22
C LEU A 200 3.44 4.78 -2.75
N GLU A 201 2.87 5.83 -3.34
CA GLU A 201 3.09 7.20 -2.88
C GLU A 201 2.83 7.33 -1.37
N SER A 202 3.81 7.91 -0.66
CA SER A 202 3.79 8.07 0.80
C SER A 202 3.71 6.75 1.60
N VAL A 203 4.08 5.62 0.99
CA VAL A 203 4.29 4.34 1.67
C VAL A 203 5.77 4.19 2.00
N ASN A 204 6.07 4.06 3.28
CA ASN A 204 7.43 3.77 3.75
C ASN A 204 7.73 2.28 3.55
N VAL A 205 8.69 1.96 2.68
CA VAL A 205 9.16 0.59 2.44
C VAL A 205 10.43 0.35 3.23
N ASP A 206 10.39 -0.64 4.12
CA ASP A 206 11.51 -1.01 5.00
C ASP A 206 12.49 -1.94 4.31
N VAL A 207 11.96 -2.91 3.58
CA VAL A 207 12.75 -3.94 2.91
C VAL A 207 12.24 -4.14 1.50
N LEU A 208 13.18 -4.06 0.56
CA LEU A 208 12.94 -4.33 -0.84
C LEU A 208 13.78 -5.53 -1.25
N GLY A 209 13.15 -6.57 -1.76
CA GLY A 209 13.82 -7.79 -2.17
C GLY A 209 13.50 -8.16 -3.60
N SER A 210 14.43 -8.84 -4.25
CA SER A 210 14.20 -9.50 -5.53
C SER A 210 15.07 -10.75 -5.62
N GLU A 211 14.52 -11.82 -6.19
CA GLU A 211 15.27 -13.06 -6.34
C GLU A 211 16.44 -12.90 -7.32
N ARG A 212 16.23 -12.09 -8.36
CA ARG A 212 17.22 -11.82 -9.41
C ARG A 212 17.22 -10.34 -9.72
N VAL A 213 18.40 -9.75 -9.80
CA VAL A 213 18.54 -8.37 -10.30
C VAL A 213 18.34 -8.40 -11.81
N ALA A 214 17.13 -8.03 -12.25
CA ALA A 214 16.88 -7.79 -13.67
C ALA A 214 17.78 -6.67 -14.20
N GLN A 215 18.19 -6.74 -15.47
CA GLN A 215 19.08 -5.73 -16.04
C GLN A 215 18.41 -4.35 -16.02
N GLY A 216 19.02 -3.40 -15.30
CA GLY A 216 18.53 -2.03 -15.20
C GLY A 216 17.40 -1.82 -14.19
N GLU A 217 17.03 -2.84 -13.42
CA GLU A 217 16.16 -2.67 -12.26
C GLU A 217 17.00 -2.42 -11.01
N ASP A 218 16.97 -1.18 -10.55
CA ASP A 218 17.57 -0.75 -9.30
C ASP A 218 16.53 -0.08 -8.39
N VAL A 219 16.95 0.27 -7.19
CA VAL A 219 16.06 0.93 -6.22
C VAL A 219 15.53 2.25 -6.79
N ALA A 220 16.31 2.99 -7.59
CA ALA A 220 15.89 4.27 -8.15
C ALA A 220 14.84 4.11 -9.25
N SER A 221 14.97 3.10 -10.12
CA SER A 221 13.97 2.79 -11.15
C SER A 221 12.66 2.32 -10.52
N LEU A 222 12.73 1.51 -9.47
CA LEU A 222 11.55 1.03 -8.74
C LEU A 222 10.87 2.18 -7.98
N LYS A 223 11.64 3.05 -7.32
CA LYS A 223 11.11 4.29 -6.71
C LYS A 223 10.45 5.19 -7.75
N THR A 224 11.05 5.34 -8.92
CA THR A 224 10.45 6.14 -10.01
C THR A 224 9.14 5.53 -10.52
N ARG A 225 9.05 4.20 -10.58
CA ARG A 225 7.87 3.49 -11.08
C ARG A 225 6.70 3.49 -10.09
N TYR A 226 6.99 3.26 -8.80
CA TYR A 226 5.97 3.02 -7.78
C TYR A 226 5.87 4.11 -6.70
N ALA A 227 6.77 5.08 -6.68
CA ALA A 227 6.76 6.26 -5.80
C ALA A 227 6.80 6.01 -4.29
N PHE A 228 7.33 4.85 -3.85
CA PHE A 228 7.51 4.60 -2.42
C PHE A 228 8.65 5.44 -1.81
N VAL A 229 8.54 5.69 -0.51
CA VAL A 229 9.58 6.34 0.31
C VAL A 229 10.29 5.31 1.18
N SER A 230 11.44 5.69 1.75
CA SER A 230 12.14 4.88 2.73
C SER A 230 12.91 5.78 3.67
N ASP A 231 12.72 5.62 4.98
CA ASP A 231 13.44 6.39 6.01
C ASP A 231 14.92 6.02 6.10
N ARG A 232 15.28 4.84 5.60
CA ARG A 232 16.64 4.31 5.61
C ARG A 232 17.19 4.23 4.19
N ALA A 233 18.50 4.09 4.08
CA ALA A 233 19.14 3.76 2.82
C ALA A 233 18.69 2.36 2.39
N LEU A 234 17.65 2.31 1.54
CA LEU A 234 17.11 1.07 1.01
C LEU A 234 18.09 0.48 -0.02
N ALA A 235 18.44 -0.79 0.18
CA ALA A 235 19.19 -1.58 -0.79
C ALA A 235 18.29 -2.68 -1.34
N LEU A 236 18.48 -3.04 -2.60
CA LEU A 236 17.82 -4.20 -3.20
C LEU A 236 18.43 -5.47 -2.58
N THR A 237 17.63 -6.17 -1.78
CA THR A 237 18.03 -7.39 -1.10
C THR A 237 17.90 -8.57 -2.06
N VAL A 238 18.97 -9.34 -2.20
CA VAL A 238 19.03 -10.51 -3.07
C VAL A 238 19.49 -11.72 -2.26
N PRO A 239 19.21 -12.96 -2.71
CA PRO A 239 19.79 -14.16 -2.13
C PRO A 239 21.31 -14.06 -2.01
N THR A 240 21.85 -14.55 -0.90
CA THR A 240 23.28 -14.58 -0.58
C THR A 240 23.69 -15.98 -0.16
N GLY A 241 24.99 -16.30 -0.18
CA GLY A 241 25.45 -17.59 0.31
C GLY A 241 25.05 -17.87 1.77
N GLU A 242 24.96 -16.84 2.62
CA GLU A 242 24.47 -17.00 4.00
C GLU A 242 22.98 -17.35 4.06
N SER A 243 22.15 -16.70 3.24
CA SER A 243 20.71 -17.02 3.18
C SER A 243 20.45 -18.38 2.54
N ASP A 244 21.26 -18.79 1.56
CA ASP A 244 21.20 -20.11 0.94
C ASP A 244 21.51 -21.22 1.95
N GLU A 245 22.57 -21.05 2.75
CA GLU A 245 22.94 -21.99 3.82
C GLU A 245 21.82 -22.16 4.84
N LEU A 246 21.17 -21.06 5.24
CA LEU A 246 20.08 -21.07 6.19
C LEU A 246 18.81 -21.68 5.57
N ALA A 247 18.48 -21.33 4.32
CA ALA A 247 17.35 -21.87 3.60
C ALA A 247 17.48 -23.38 3.38
N ALA A 248 18.69 -23.92 3.23
CA ALA A 248 18.93 -25.35 3.18
C ALA A 248 18.59 -26.09 4.49
N GLU A 249 18.54 -25.40 5.64
CA GLU A 249 18.02 -25.95 6.90
C GLU A 249 16.47 -26.02 6.89
N SER A 250 15.76 -25.52 5.87
CA SER A 250 14.30 -25.56 5.71
C SER A 250 13.81 -26.85 5.05
N PRO A 251 12.55 -27.30 5.29
CA PRO A 251 11.99 -28.44 4.57
C PRO A 251 11.82 -28.21 3.06
N ALA A 252 12.09 -26.98 2.57
CA ALA A 252 12.14 -26.60 1.17
C ALA A 252 13.31 -27.22 0.38
N MET A 253 14.27 -27.89 1.05
CA MET A 253 15.47 -28.48 0.43
C MET A 253 15.19 -29.44 -0.75
N PHE A 254 14.00 -30.04 -0.81
CA PHE A 254 13.65 -31.04 -1.82
C PHE A 254 13.22 -30.46 -3.18
N ASP A 255 13.07 -29.13 -3.29
CA ASP A 255 12.64 -28.43 -4.50
C ASP A 255 13.49 -27.17 -4.70
N GLN A 256 14.25 -27.14 -5.80
CA GLN A 256 15.27 -26.11 -6.04
C GLN A 256 14.65 -24.71 -6.22
N ASP A 257 13.45 -24.62 -6.80
CA ASP A 257 12.75 -23.36 -6.98
C ASP A 257 12.25 -22.82 -5.62
N ARG A 258 11.74 -23.70 -4.76
CA ARG A 258 11.35 -23.32 -3.39
C ARG A 258 12.54 -22.87 -2.54
N LEU A 259 13.72 -23.45 -2.78
CA LEU A 259 14.93 -23.06 -2.08
C LEU A 259 15.37 -21.63 -2.47
N GLY A 260 15.22 -21.25 -3.74
CA GLY A 260 15.45 -19.88 -4.22
C GLY A 260 14.55 -18.87 -3.51
N HIS A 261 13.24 -19.09 -3.52
CA HIS A 261 12.27 -18.22 -2.83
C HIS A 261 12.50 -18.16 -1.31
N MET A 262 12.83 -19.28 -0.69
CA MET A 262 13.15 -19.33 0.75
C MET A 262 14.45 -18.58 1.06
N SER A 263 15.46 -18.67 0.20
CA SER A 263 16.69 -17.90 0.36
C SER A 263 16.44 -16.40 0.28
N LEU A 264 15.62 -15.95 -0.68
CA LEU A 264 15.19 -14.56 -0.73
C LEU A 264 14.47 -14.15 0.56
N ALA A 265 13.52 -14.95 1.03
CA ALA A 265 12.77 -14.67 2.26
C ALA A 265 13.71 -14.52 3.47
N VAL A 266 14.70 -15.42 3.61
CA VAL A 266 15.71 -15.34 4.67
C VAL A 266 16.56 -14.07 4.52
N ALA A 267 17.03 -13.75 3.31
CA ALA A 267 17.82 -12.55 3.06
C ALA A 267 17.05 -11.28 3.44
N MET A 268 15.77 -11.17 3.06
CA MET A 268 14.90 -10.04 3.40
C MET A 268 14.68 -9.91 4.90
N VAL A 269 14.46 -11.03 5.60
CA VAL A 269 14.29 -11.05 7.07
C VAL A 269 15.58 -10.66 7.80
N LEU A 270 16.75 -11.06 7.31
CA LEU A 270 18.04 -10.61 7.84
C LEU A 270 18.25 -9.11 7.58
N ALA A 271 17.88 -8.61 6.40
CA ALA A 271 17.92 -7.19 6.07
C ALA A 271 17.00 -6.34 6.96
N ALA A 272 15.86 -6.89 7.38
CA ALA A 272 14.97 -6.29 8.38
C ALA A 272 15.60 -6.22 9.80
N GLY A 273 16.75 -6.86 10.02
CA GLY A 273 17.48 -6.86 11.29
C GLY A 273 17.17 -8.04 12.21
N VAL A 274 16.47 -9.08 11.73
CA VAL A 274 16.24 -10.29 12.53
C VAL A 274 17.56 -11.05 12.70
N ARG A 275 17.85 -11.48 13.93
CA ARG A 275 19.11 -12.17 14.25
C ARG A 275 19.17 -13.54 13.57
N ARG A 276 20.32 -13.88 13.00
CA ARG A 276 20.60 -15.20 12.38
C ARG A 276 20.18 -16.39 13.24
N ASN A 277 20.45 -16.34 14.55
CA ASN A 277 20.08 -17.44 15.45
C ASN A 277 18.57 -17.63 15.55
N ASN A 278 17.78 -16.56 15.49
CA ASN A 278 16.31 -16.64 15.52
C ASN A 278 15.78 -17.25 14.22
N VAL A 279 16.31 -16.82 13.07
CA VAL A 279 16.01 -17.40 11.74
C VAL A 279 16.28 -18.91 11.76
N ARG A 280 17.49 -19.31 12.18
CA ARG A 280 17.88 -20.72 12.26
C ARG A 280 16.97 -21.53 13.20
N SER A 281 16.66 -20.99 14.38
CA SER A 281 15.75 -21.65 15.33
C SER A 281 14.36 -21.87 14.74
N ALA A 282 13.79 -20.89 14.04
CA ALA A 282 12.48 -21.02 13.43
C ALA A 282 12.44 -22.11 12.33
N LEU A 283 13.45 -22.13 11.46
CA LEU A 283 13.55 -23.15 10.40
C LEU A 283 13.68 -24.58 10.97
N ARG A 284 14.42 -24.75 12.06
CA ARG A 284 14.53 -26.05 12.74
C ARG A 284 13.23 -26.50 13.39
N VAL A 285 12.47 -25.59 14.00
CA VAL A 285 11.16 -25.91 14.57
C VAL A 285 10.20 -26.35 13.48
N ALA A 286 10.20 -25.69 12.31
CA ALA A 286 9.37 -26.08 11.17
C ALA A 286 9.68 -27.49 10.65
N ASN A 287 10.95 -27.91 10.66
CA ASN A 287 11.34 -29.29 10.32
C ASN A 287 10.83 -30.33 11.32
N ASN A 288 10.76 -29.97 12.61
CA ASN A 288 10.39 -30.89 13.68
C ASN A 288 8.87 -31.06 13.87
N LEU A 289 8.05 -30.20 13.26
CA LEU A 289 6.58 -30.24 13.31
C LEU A 289 5.95 -31.15 12.23
N ARG A 290 6.77 -31.90 11.50
CA ARG A 290 6.35 -33.00 10.62
C ARG A 290 6.52 -34.34 11.30
#